data_AF-A0A023FTD1-F1
#
_entry.id   AF-A0A023FTD1-F1
#
_cell.length_a   1.000
_cell.length_b   1.000
_cell.length_c   1.000
_cell.angle_alpha   90.00
_cell.angle_beta   90.00
_cell.angle_gamma   90.00
#
_symmetry.space_group_name_H-M   'P 1'
#
loop_
_entity.id
_entity.type
_entity.pdbx_description
1 polymer ?
#
loop_
_entity_poly.entity_id
_entity_poly.type
_entity_poly.pdbx_seq_one_letter_code
_entity_poly.pdbx_strand_id
1 'polypeptide(L)'
;MPAYEMTMILRTLTKPEIASALKRTGEYLLKNGAILRYIQNLGTKELPLKMSRHGHRNWHGSYFLYRFDGPPDLATSVRGEIKRDVDVIRATTIILDPPKTINCTLEEEMQPPAYRPSVKALMAQSKMKEKQTFEKHTDGPV
;
A
#
# COMPACT_ATOMS: atom_id res chain seq x y z
N MET A 1 -0.32 4.98 -18.97
CA MET A 1 -1.45 4.39 -18.22
C MET A 1 -0.94 4.05 -16.83
N PRO A 2 -1.50 4.65 -15.77
CA PRO A 2 -1.14 4.30 -14.39
C PRO A 2 -1.49 2.84 -14.07
N ALA A 3 -0.71 2.25 -13.17
CA ALA A 3 -0.96 0.94 -12.61
C ALA A 3 -1.93 1.06 -11.42
N TYR A 4 -2.91 0.17 -11.38
CA TYR A 4 -3.87 0.08 -10.29
C TYR A 4 -3.80 -1.30 -9.64
N GLU A 5 -4.05 -1.31 -8.34
CA GLU A 5 -4.37 -2.52 -7.60
C GLU A 5 -5.75 -2.38 -6.98
N MET A 6 -6.58 -3.39 -7.21
CA MET A 6 -7.92 -3.44 -6.70
C MET A 6 -8.07 -4.67 -5.82
N THR A 7 -8.32 -4.42 -4.55
CA THR A 7 -8.66 -5.45 -3.57
C THR A 7 -10.16 -5.63 -3.56
N MET A 8 -10.63 -6.85 -3.71
CA MET A 8 -12.04 -7.20 -3.72
C MET A 8 -12.32 -8.30 -2.70
N ILE A 9 -13.35 -8.07 -1.90
CA ILE A 9 -13.88 -9.02 -0.93
C ILE A 9 -15.21 -9.52 -1.47
N LEU A 10 -15.22 -10.77 -1.93
CA LEU A 10 -16.43 -11.47 -2.32
C LEU A 10 -17.09 -12.12 -1.11
N ARG A 11 -18.40 -12.29 -1.17
CA ARG A 11 -19.12 -13.14 -0.23
C ARG A 11 -18.63 -14.59 -0.33
N THR A 12 -18.83 -15.37 0.72
CA THR A 12 -18.56 -16.80 0.68
C THR A 12 -19.53 -17.47 -0.29
N LEU A 13 -18.98 -17.87 -1.44
CA LEU A 13 -19.69 -18.47 -2.57
C LEU A 13 -19.09 -19.84 -2.90
N THR A 14 -19.79 -20.60 -3.73
CA THR A 14 -19.21 -21.80 -4.34
C THR A 14 -18.17 -21.42 -5.40
N LYS A 15 -17.22 -22.32 -5.68
CA LYS A 15 -16.16 -22.09 -6.70
C LYS A 15 -16.68 -21.58 -8.06
N PRO A 16 -17.75 -22.14 -8.66
CA PRO A 16 -18.24 -21.64 -9.96
C PRO A 16 -18.83 -20.23 -9.87
N GLU A 17 -19.50 -19.89 -8.77
CA GLU A 17 -20.05 -18.54 -8.54
C GLU A 17 -18.93 -17.51 -8.36
N ILE A 18 -17.87 -17.86 -7.62
CA ILE A 18 -16.66 -17.03 -7.51
C ILE A 18 -16.06 -16.79 -8.90
N ALA A 19 -15.89 -17.85 -9.69
CA ALA A 19 -15.34 -17.72 -11.03
C ALA A 19 -16.20 -16.82 -11.93
N SER A 20 -17.53 -16.91 -11.80
CA SER A 20 -18.48 -16.04 -12.50
C SER A 20 -18.33 -14.58 -12.08
N ALA A 21 -18.28 -14.29 -10.77
CA ALA A 21 -18.10 -12.93 -10.25
C ALA A 21 -16.76 -12.30 -10.69
N LEU A 22 -15.68 -13.09 -10.62
CA LEU A 22 -14.36 -12.66 -11.08
C LEU A 22 -14.34 -12.41 -12.60
N LYS A 23 -15.02 -13.26 -13.38
CA LYS A 23 -15.14 -13.13 -14.83
C LYS A 23 -15.93 -11.87 -15.20
N ARG A 24 -17.07 -11.60 -14.57
CA ARG A 24 -17.86 -10.37 -14.80
C ARG A 24 -17.01 -9.11 -14.57
N THR A 25 -16.27 -9.07 -13.46
CA THR A 25 -15.37 -7.96 -13.14
C THR A 25 -14.22 -7.83 -14.13
N GLY A 26 -13.59 -8.94 -14.50
CA GLY A 26 -12.50 -8.98 -15.48
C GLY A 26 -12.94 -8.56 -16.87
N GLU A 27 -14.09 -9.03 -17.35
CA GLU A 27 -14.67 -8.63 -18.63
C GLU A 27 -14.99 -7.13 -18.65
N TYR A 28 -15.53 -6.58 -17.57
CA TYR A 28 -15.80 -5.15 -17.47
C TYR A 28 -14.51 -4.33 -17.56
N LEU A 29 -13.43 -4.75 -16.88
CA LEU A 29 -12.12 -4.10 -16.97
C LEU A 29 -11.59 -4.13 -18.41
N LEU A 30 -11.59 -5.31 -19.05
CA LEU A 30 -11.08 -5.47 -20.42
C LEU A 30 -11.88 -4.68 -21.46
N LYS A 31 -13.22 -4.66 -21.35
CA LYS A 31 -14.11 -3.91 -22.26
C LYS A 31 -13.85 -2.40 -22.22
N ASN A 32 -13.46 -1.88 -21.06
CA ASN A 32 -13.19 -0.44 -20.88
C ASN A 32 -11.69 -0.09 -21.06
N GLY A 33 -10.93 -0.93 -21.76
CA GLY A 33 -9.55 -0.64 -22.15
C GLY A 33 -8.51 -0.84 -21.05
N ALA A 34 -8.81 -1.63 -20.02
CA ALA A 34 -7.82 -2.04 -19.02
C ALA A 34 -6.95 -3.19 -19.54
N ILE A 35 -5.67 -3.18 -19.18
CA ILE A 35 -4.76 -4.31 -19.38
C ILE A 35 -4.62 -5.03 -18.04
N LEU A 36 -5.19 -6.23 -17.95
CA LEU A 36 -5.11 -7.05 -16.75
C LEU A 36 -3.72 -7.70 -16.63
N ARG A 37 -3.01 -7.48 -15.51
CA ARG A 37 -1.70 -8.07 -15.25
C ARG A 37 -1.83 -9.45 -14.59
N TYR A 38 -2.52 -9.51 -13.46
CA TYR A 38 -2.82 -10.77 -12.80
C TYR A 38 -4.04 -10.63 -11.87
N ILE A 39 -4.64 -11.78 -11.57
CA ILE A 39 -5.63 -11.95 -10.51
C ILE A 39 -5.04 -12.93 -9.50
N GLN A 40 -4.98 -12.53 -8.24
CA GLN A 40 -4.45 -13.35 -7.16
C GLN A 40 -5.55 -13.67 -6.15
N ASN A 41 -5.63 -14.93 -5.74
CA ASN A 41 -6.50 -15.39 -4.67
C ASN A 41 -5.73 -15.31 -3.34
N LEU A 42 -6.23 -14.52 -2.38
CA LEU A 42 -5.65 -14.37 -1.04
C LEU A 42 -6.32 -15.28 0.01
N GLY A 43 -7.28 -16.08 -0.43
CA GLY A 43 -8.01 -17.06 0.38
C GLY A 43 -9.30 -16.52 0.99
N THR A 44 -10.08 -17.43 1.57
CA THR A 44 -11.26 -17.11 2.36
C THR A 44 -10.86 -16.94 3.82
N LYS A 45 -11.11 -15.75 4.37
CA LYS A 45 -10.76 -15.40 5.75
C LYS A 45 -11.97 -14.79 6.45
N GLU A 46 -11.90 -14.77 7.77
CA GLU A 46 -12.84 -13.98 8.56
C GLU A 46 -12.64 -12.49 8.29
N LEU A 47 -13.76 -11.77 8.22
CA LEU A 47 -13.76 -10.32 8.08
C LEU A 47 -13.37 -9.71 9.43
N PRO A 48 -12.54 -8.64 9.44
CA PRO A 48 -12.17 -7.96 10.68
C PRO A 48 -13.38 -7.45 11.48
N LEU A 49 -14.46 -7.15 10.79
CA LEU A 49 -15.71 -6.69 11.35
C LEU A 49 -16.88 -7.22 10.53
N LYS A 50 -18.03 -7.36 11.18
CA LYS A 50 -19.26 -7.81 10.56
C LYS A 50 -19.76 -6.79 9.53
N MET A 51 -19.70 -7.14 8.25
CA MET A 51 -20.13 -6.26 7.16
C MET A 51 -21.53 -6.64 6.68
N SER A 52 -22.43 -5.67 6.61
CA SER A 52 -23.75 -5.86 6.00
C SER A 52 -23.79 -5.18 4.64
N ARG A 53 -24.16 -5.93 3.61
CA ARG A 53 -24.30 -5.40 2.26
C ARG A 53 -25.28 -6.23 1.44
N HIS A 54 -26.01 -5.57 0.54
CA HIS A 54 -27.02 -6.20 -0.32
C HIS A 54 -27.99 -7.13 0.43
N GLY A 55 -28.43 -6.71 1.63
CA GLY A 55 -29.36 -7.48 2.47
C GLY A 55 -28.75 -8.66 3.24
N HIS A 56 -27.47 -8.97 3.03
CA HIS A 56 -26.78 -10.05 3.75
C HIS A 56 -25.82 -9.50 4.80
N ARG A 57 -25.59 -10.28 5.85
CA ARG A 57 -24.64 -9.97 6.92
C ARG A 57 -23.54 -11.01 6.92
N ASN A 58 -22.34 -10.59 6.51
CA ASN A 58 -21.21 -11.47 6.26
C ASN A 58 -20.20 -11.40 7.40
N TRP A 59 -19.71 -12.57 7.81
CA TRP A 59 -18.63 -12.75 8.79
C TRP A 59 -17.35 -13.26 8.12
N HIS A 60 -17.49 -13.98 7.02
CA HIS A 60 -16.39 -14.49 6.20
C HIS A 60 -16.43 -13.84 4.82
N GLY A 61 -15.29 -13.76 4.16
CA GLY A 61 -15.17 -13.25 2.80
C GLY A 61 -13.97 -13.82 2.07
N SER A 62 -14.10 -13.98 0.76
CA SER A 62 -13.01 -14.43 -0.11
C SER A 62 -12.29 -13.22 -0.69
N TYR A 63 -10.99 -13.14 -0.44
CA TYR A 63 -10.17 -12.00 -0.82
C TYR A 63 -9.49 -12.25 -2.17
N PHE A 64 -9.67 -11.31 -3.08
CA PHE A 64 -9.05 -11.31 -4.41
C PHE A 64 -8.34 -9.99 -4.67
N LEU A 65 -7.23 -10.07 -5.40
CA LEU A 65 -6.42 -8.93 -5.77
C LEU A 65 -6.29 -8.89 -7.29
N TYR A 66 -6.72 -7.78 -7.87
CA TYR A 66 -6.61 -7.48 -9.29
C TYR A 66 -5.53 -6.45 -9.48
N ARG A 67 -4.53 -6.75 -10.31
CA ARG A 67 -3.57 -5.75 -10.78
C ARG A 67 -3.81 -5.49 -12.25
N PHE A 68 -4.04 -4.23 -12.61
CA PHE A 68 -4.32 -3.84 -13.98
C PHE A 68 -3.80 -2.44 -14.27
N ASP A 69 -3.51 -2.17 -15.52
CA ASP A 69 -3.17 -0.82 -15.99
C ASP A 69 -4.35 -0.27 -16.79
N GLY A 70 -4.65 1.02 -16.65
CA GLY A 70 -5.78 1.62 -17.35
C GLY A 70 -5.80 3.13 -17.31
N PRO A 71 -6.77 3.77 -17.99
CA PRO A 71 -6.98 5.22 -17.89
C PRO A 71 -7.54 5.60 -16.51
N PRO A 72 -7.32 6.82 -16.02
CA PRO A 72 -7.80 7.26 -14.71
C PRO A 72 -9.33 7.27 -14.58
N ASP A 73 -10.04 7.55 -15.67
CA ASP A 73 -11.50 7.56 -15.71
C ASP A 73 -12.08 6.17 -15.39
N LEU A 74 -11.39 5.11 -15.84
CA LEU A 74 -11.78 3.73 -15.58
C LEU A 74 -11.86 3.43 -14.08
N ALA A 75 -10.95 3.95 -13.26
CA ALA A 75 -10.92 3.69 -11.83
C ALA A 75 -12.22 4.15 -11.14
N THR A 76 -12.79 5.26 -11.60
CA THR A 76 -14.07 5.78 -11.07
C THR A 76 -15.27 4.97 -11.57
N SER A 77 -15.30 4.62 -12.86
CA SER A 77 -16.35 3.80 -13.47
C SER A 77 -16.40 2.39 -12.88
N VAL A 78 -15.25 1.73 -12.74
CA VAL A 78 -15.12 0.40 -12.13
C VAL A 78 -15.63 0.40 -10.69
N ARG A 79 -15.29 1.44 -9.91
CA ARG A 79 -15.80 1.58 -8.55
C ARG A 79 -17.33 1.66 -8.51
N GLY A 80 -17.94 2.36 -9.47
CA GLY A 80 -19.39 2.45 -9.62
C GLY A 80 -20.02 1.09 -9.94
N GLU A 81 -19.43 0.35 -10.87
CA GLU A 81 -19.95 -0.95 -11.30
C GLU A 81 -19.84 -2.02 -10.22
N ILE A 82 -18.66 -2.14 -9.60
CA ILE A 82 -18.43 -3.09 -8.50
C ILE A 82 -19.30 -2.76 -7.29
N LYS A 83 -19.69 -1.49 -7.12
CA LYS A 83 -20.61 -1.12 -6.04
C LYS A 83 -21.99 -1.78 -6.19
N ARG A 84 -22.43 -2.01 -7.43
CA ARG A 84 -23.74 -2.58 -7.77
C ARG A 84 -23.75 -4.10 -7.75
N ASP A 85 -22.58 -4.74 -7.87
CA ASP A 85 -22.48 -6.20 -7.85
C ASP A 85 -22.85 -6.76 -6.46
N VAL A 86 -23.87 -7.61 -6.43
CA VAL A 86 -24.46 -8.20 -5.22
C VAL A 86 -23.48 -9.15 -4.52
N ASP A 87 -22.58 -9.78 -5.28
CA ASP A 87 -21.61 -10.74 -4.76
C ASP A 87 -20.41 -10.08 -4.06
N VAL A 88 -20.24 -8.78 -4.27
CA VAL A 88 -19.11 -8.01 -3.73
C VAL A 88 -19.48 -7.33 -2.42
N ILE A 89 -18.79 -7.71 -1.34
CA ILE A 89 -18.94 -7.09 -0.03
C ILE A 89 -18.25 -5.72 0.00
N ARG A 90 -17.02 -5.65 -0.50
CA ARG A 90 -16.24 -4.41 -0.53
C ARG A 90 -15.17 -4.51 -1.60
N ALA A 91 -14.90 -3.40 -2.27
CA ALA A 91 -13.74 -3.29 -3.14
C ALA A 91 -13.08 -1.92 -2.93
N THR A 92 -11.76 -1.90 -3.02
CA THR A 92 -10.95 -0.69 -2.92
C THR A 92 -9.90 -0.72 -4.01
N THR A 93 -9.83 0.34 -4.81
CA THR A 93 -8.82 0.52 -5.85
C THR A 93 -7.82 1.57 -5.39
N ILE A 94 -6.54 1.25 -5.53
CA ILE A 94 -5.42 2.13 -5.21
C ILE A 94 -4.54 2.31 -6.46
N ILE A 95 -3.89 3.46 -6.57
CA ILE A 95 -2.85 3.68 -7.56
C ILE A 95 -1.57 3.03 -7.04
N LEU A 96 -0.87 2.30 -7.91
CA LEU A 96 0.42 1.73 -7.59
C LEU A 96 1.52 2.70 -7.98
N ASP A 97 2.27 3.14 -6.96
CA ASP A 97 3.55 3.76 -7.17
C ASP A 97 4.60 2.69 -7.52
N PRO A 98 5.58 3.01 -8.37
CA PRO A 98 6.69 2.10 -8.62
C PRO A 98 7.38 1.76 -7.28
N PRO A 99 7.75 0.49 -7.05
CA PRO A 99 8.42 0.11 -5.82
C PRO A 99 9.70 0.93 -5.68
N LYS A 100 9.85 1.64 -4.56
CA LYS A 100 11.10 2.33 -4.25
C LYS A 100 12.17 1.28 -4.07
N THR A 101 13.27 1.39 -4.83
CA THR A 101 14.45 0.55 -4.64
C THR A 101 15.11 0.95 -3.33
N ILE A 102 14.71 0.31 -2.24
CA ILE A 102 15.33 0.48 -0.93
C ILE A 102 16.55 -0.45 -0.93
N ASN A 103 17.75 0.14 -0.91
CA ASN A 103 18.96 -0.63 -0.63
C ASN A 103 18.90 -1.05 0.84
N CYS A 104 18.97 -2.35 1.12
CA CYS A 104 18.94 -2.88 2.47
C CYS A 104 20.25 -2.51 3.19
N THR A 105 20.20 -1.55 4.11
CA THR A 105 21.34 -1.14 4.97
C THR A 105 21.29 -1.83 6.34
N LEU A 106 20.51 -2.92 6.50
CA LEU A 106 20.30 -3.57 7.79
C LEU A 106 21.62 -4.06 8.42
N GLU A 107 22.53 -4.59 7.60
CA GLU A 107 23.84 -5.06 8.05
C GLU A 107 24.66 -3.94 8.72
N GLU A 108 24.64 -2.74 8.14
CA GLU A 108 25.34 -1.57 8.66
C GLU A 108 24.72 -1.09 9.99
N GLU A 109 23.40 -1.21 10.12
CA GLU A 109 22.66 -0.86 11.34
C GLU A 109 22.79 -1.91 12.45
N MET A 110 23.16 -3.15 12.13
CA MET A 110 23.41 -4.19 13.13
C MET A 110 24.78 -4.05 13.81
N GLN A 111 25.71 -3.29 13.23
CA GLN A 111 27.01 -3.05 13.83
C GLN A 111 26.90 -2.37 15.20
N PRO A 112 27.90 -2.50 16.09
CA PRO A 112 27.92 -1.75 17.34
C PRO A 112 27.81 -0.24 17.10
N PRO A 113 27.22 0.55 18.02
CA PRO A 113 26.92 1.97 17.80
C PRO A 113 28.11 2.81 17.33
N ALA A 114 29.35 2.49 17.74
CA ALA A 114 30.56 3.21 17.34
C ALA A 114 30.86 3.11 15.83
N TYR A 115 30.45 2.03 15.17
CA TYR A 115 30.78 1.76 13.78
C TYR A 115 29.68 2.17 12.79
N ARG A 116 28.44 2.37 13.27
CA ARG A 116 27.28 2.71 12.46
C ARG A 116 27.48 4.02 11.68
N PRO A 117 27.14 4.08 10.38
CA PRO A 117 27.26 5.29 9.56
C PRO A 117 26.42 6.45 10.11
N SER A 118 25.20 6.17 10.57
CA SER A 118 24.26 7.13 11.16
C SER A 118 24.84 7.81 12.41
N VAL A 119 25.44 7.03 13.31
CA VAL A 119 26.06 7.54 14.55
C VAL A 119 27.34 8.30 14.25
N LYS A 120 28.18 7.82 13.33
CA LYS A 120 29.38 8.55 12.89
C LYS A 120 29.02 9.91 12.30
N ALA A 121 27.97 10.00 11.50
CA ALA A 121 27.47 11.26 10.95
C ALA A 121 27.01 12.23 12.06
N LEU A 122 26.27 11.73 13.06
CA LEU A 122 25.86 12.53 14.22
C LEU A 122 27.05 13.03 15.05
N MET A 123 28.06 12.19 15.27
CA MET A 123 29.28 12.57 15.98
C MET A 123 30.11 13.59 15.22
N ALA A 124 30.10 13.57 13.88
CA ALA A 124 30.75 14.58 13.06
C ALA A 124 30.02 15.93 13.12
N GLN A 125 28.68 15.91 13.04
CA GLN A 125 27.85 17.11 13.12
C GLN A 125 27.94 17.80 14.49
N SER A 126 28.03 17.04 15.58
CA SER A 126 28.13 17.61 16.93
C SER A 126 29.46 18.34 17.17
N LYS A 127 30.56 17.83 16.60
CA LYS A 127 31.89 18.47 16.69
C LYS A 127 31.97 19.81 15.97
N MET A 128 31.17 20.02 14.93
CA MET A 128 31.20 21.27 14.14
C MET A 128 30.54 22.47 14.84
N LYS A 129 29.77 22.26 15.91
CA LYS A 129 29.32 23.35 16.80
C LYS A 129 30.36 23.57 17.89
N GLU A 130 31.54 24.02 17.51
CA GLU A 130 32.53 24.47 18.48
C GLU A 130 31.96 25.68 19.24
N LYS A 131 32.07 25.68 20.58
CA LYS A 131 31.52 26.75 21.41
C LYS A 131 32.16 28.07 20.98
N GLN A 132 31.34 29.10 20.76
CA GLN A 132 31.84 30.47 20.63
C GLN A 132 32.69 30.80 21.86
N THR A 133 34.00 30.81 21.70
CA THR A 133 34.94 31.22 22.75
C THR A 133 34.80 32.73 22.89
N PHE A 134 34.14 33.17 23.95
CA PHE A 134 34.14 34.58 24.32
C PHE A 134 35.53 34.94 24.83
N GLU A 135 36.22 35.85 24.15
CA GLU A 135 37.47 36.43 24.64
C GLU A 135 37.17 37.13 25.96
N LYS A 136 37.88 36.73 27.02
CA LYS A 136 37.78 37.41 28.31
C LYS A 136 38.50 38.75 28.17
N HIS A 137 37.76 39.85 28.23
CA HIS A 137 38.36 41.18 28.36
C HIS A 137 39.06 41.25 29.72
N THR A 138 40.38 41.19 29.73
CA THR A 138 41.18 41.44 30.93
C THR A 138 41.33 42.95 31.05
N ASP A 139 40.64 43.56 32.01
CA ASP A 139 40.85 44.95 32.36
C ASP A 139 42.33 45.14 32.79
N GLY A 140 43.01 46.10 32.16
CA GLY A 140 44.44 46.37 32.35
C GLY A 140 44.80 46.85 33.77
N PRO A 141 46.09 46.87 34.13
CA PRO A 141 46.52 47.08 35.51
C PRO A 141 46.21 48.49 36.00
N VAL A 142 45.72 48.54 37.25
CA VAL A 142 45.35 49.73 38.06
C VAL A 142 46.55 50.63 38.31
#